data_AF-A0A3D2J2T5-F1
#
_entry.id   AF-A0A3D2J2T5-F1
#
_cell.length_a   1.000
_cell.length_b   1.000
_cell.length_c   1.000
_cell.angle_alpha   90.00
_cell.angle_beta   90.00
_cell.angle_gamma   90.00
#
_symmetry.space_group_name_H-M   'P 1'
#
loop_
_entity.id
_entity.type
_entity.pdbx_description
1 polymer ?
#
loop_
_entity_poly.entity_id
_entity_poly.type
_entity_poly.pdbx_seq_one_letter_code
_entity_poly.pdbx_strand_id
1 'polypeptide(L)'
;PDSFISEIAEERVELDTVGMGITPPIQKYEPVINQLQKENREADFRGVSRITQTFRDRYYDIVKRTLVEKRQIIPCLAGVASAQIAPNGDVWTCCIRAESVGNLRDYDYDFRKTWSTAKADELRRSIKAGECYCPLANASYTNMLCHMPTLTSVGAEVGVKTAAEVLTGMTGSHGKSARLRSLPVINASDEARMAHEQEKAGASR
;
A
#
# COMPACT_ATOMS: atom_id res chain seq x y z
N PRO A 1 10.45 -3.52 17.47
CA PRO A 1 9.49 -2.41 17.34
C PRO A 1 8.47 -2.77 16.26
N ASP A 2 7.20 -2.90 16.63
CA ASP A 2 6.13 -3.20 15.67
C ASP A 2 6.03 -2.06 14.65
N SER A 3 6.16 -2.42 13.38
CA SER A 3 5.99 -1.47 12.28
C SER A 3 4.49 -1.30 12.06
N PHE A 4 3.90 -0.21 12.55
CA PHE A 4 2.52 0.13 12.20
C PHE A 4 2.44 0.44 10.70
N ILE A 5 1.62 -0.32 9.97
CA ILE A 5 1.36 -0.14 8.54
C ILE A 5 -0.06 0.40 8.41
N SER A 6 -0.21 1.54 7.72
CA SER A 6 -1.53 2.04 7.31
C SER A 6 -1.71 1.72 5.84
N GLU A 7 -2.79 1.01 5.52
CA GLU A 7 -3.23 0.78 4.13
C GLU A 7 -4.61 1.40 3.96
N ILE A 8 -4.85 1.95 2.78
CA ILE A 8 -6.18 2.44 2.46
C ILE A 8 -7.12 1.26 2.25
N ALA A 9 -8.36 1.39 2.74
CA ALA A 9 -9.41 0.42 2.41
C ALA A 9 -9.69 0.47 0.91
N GLU A 10 -9.78 -0.69 0.28
CA GLU A 10 -9.90 -0.83 -1.16
C GLU A 10 -10.99 -1.82 -1.51
N GLU A 11 -11.74 -1.49 -2.55
CA GLU A 11 -12.66 -2.42 -3.18
C GLU A 11 -11.90 -3.45 -4.02
N ARG A 12 -12.16 -4.72 -3.78
CA ARG A 12 -11.44 -5.84 -4.40
C ARG A 12 -12.43 -6.91 -4.83
N VAL A 13 -12.23 -7.47 -6.02
CA VAL A 13 -12.97 -8.64 -6.47
C VAL A 13 -12.68 -9.84 -5.56
N GLU A 14 -11.41 -10.03 -5.15
CA GLU A 14 -11.02 -11.11 -4.23
C GLU A 14 -11.81 -11.13 -2.92
N LEU A 15 -12.17 -9.96 -2.39
CA LEU A 15 -12.82 -9.81 -1.09
C LEU A 15 -14.33 -9.58 -1.18
N ASP A 16 -14.90 -9.60 -2.40
CA ASP A 16 -16.31 -9.29 -2.66
C ASP A 16 -16.73 -7.91 -2.12
N THR A 17 -15.85 -6.91 -2.25
CA THR A 17 -16.08 -5.55 -1.73
C THR A 17 -16.36 -4.50 -2.79
N VAL A 18 -16.46 -4.90 -4.06
CA VAL A 18 -16.72 -3.98 -5.18
C VAL A 18 -18.11 -3.35 -5.03
N GLY A 19 -18.16 -2.03 -5.07
CA GLY A 19 -19.40 -1.25 -4.91
C GLY A 19 -19.83 -1.00 -3.47
N MET A 20 -19.07 -1.45 -2.46
CA MET A 20 -19.40 -1.23 -1.05
C MET A 20 -19.13 0.20 -0.56
N GLY A 21 -18.38 1.01 -1.32
CA GLY A 21 -18.04 2.39 -0.94
C GLY A 21 -17.06 2.48 0.23
N ILE A 22 -16.25 1.43 0.45
CA ILE A 22 -15.31 1.35 1.59
C ILE A 22 -14.05 2.19 1.39
N THR A 23 -13.73 2.57 0.15
CA THR A 23 -12.56 3.42 -0.13
C THR A 23 -12.85 4.85 0.34
N PRO A 24 -12.08 5.42 1.29
CA PRO A 24 -12.35 6.75 1.77
C PRO A 24 -12.10 7.80 0.69
N PRO A 25 -12.88 8.90 0.67
CA PRO A 25 -12.63 10.01 -0.23
C PRO A 25 -11.30 10.70 0.12
N ILE A 26 -10.64 11.29 -0.87
CA ILE A 26 -9.32 11.92 -0.69
C ILE A 26 -9.34 13.00 0.40
N GLN A 27 -10.44 13.73 0.56
CA GLN A 27 -10.61 14.78 1.57
C GLN A 27 -10.53 14.25 3.00
N LYS A 28 -10.89 12.98 3.23
CA LYS A 28 -10.75 12.31 4.53
C LYS A 28 -9.41 11.61 4.66
N TYR A 29 -8.91 11.00 3.58
CA TYR A 29 -7.68 10.22 3.59
C TYR A 29 -6.41 11.09 3.70
N GLU A 30 -6.33 12.16 2.91
CA GLU A 30 -5.12 12.98 2.78
C GLU A 30 -4.66 13.65 4.10
N PRO A 31 -5.54 14.24 4.93
CA PRO A 31 -5.11 14.82 6.20
C PRO A 31 -4.49 13.78 7.15
N VAL A 32 -5.07 12.58 7.20
CA VAL A 32 -4.59 11.48 8.06
C VAL A 32 -3.23 11.00 7.58
N ILE A 33 -3.09 10.74 6.28
CA ILE A 33 -1.85 10.20 5.75
C ILE A 33 -0.72 11.24 5.78
N ASN A 34 -1.03 12.52 5.62
CA ASN A 34 -0.04 13.60 5.75
C ASN A 34 0.50 13.70 7.18
N GLN A 35 -0.37 13.54 8.18
CA GLN A 35 0.06 13.49 9.58
C GLN A 35 0.96 12.27 9.84
N LEU A 36 0.57 11.09 9.34
CA LEU A 36 1.39 9.87 9.45
C LEU A 36 2.74 10.01 8.73
N GLN A 37 2.77 10.60 7.53
CA GLN A 37 4.00 10.89 6.80
C GLN A 37 4.92 11.82 7.59
N LYS A 38 4.36 12.88 8.18
CA LYS A 38 5.11 13.82 9.02
C LYS A 38 5.75 13.11 10.21
N GLU A 39 4.96 12.36 10.98
CA GLU A 39 5.46 11.60 12.13
C GLU A 39 6.53 10.58 11.73
N ASN A 40 6.35 9.91 10.59
CA ASN A 40 7.31 8.95 10.08
C ASN A 40 8.63 9.59 9.62
N ARG A 41 8.59 10.83 9.10
CA ARG A 41 9.78 11.59 8.69
C ARG A 41 10.55 12.16 9.90
N GLU A 42 9.83 12.49 10.98
CA GLU A 42 10.41 12.98 12.24
C GLU A 42 10.96 11.84 13.11
N ALA A 43 10.54 10.59 12.88
CA ALA A 43 11.00 9.44 13.62
C ALA A 43 12.40 8.94 13.19
N ASP A 44 13.24 8.64 14.18
CA ASP A 44 14.59 8.11 13.97
C ASP A 44 14.56 6.60 13.69
N PHE A 45 14.49 6.23 12.41
CA PHE A 45 14.64 4.85 11.95
C PHE A 45 16.07 4.54 11.50
N ARG A 46 16.57 3.35 11.82
CA ARG A 46 17.90 2.85 11.43
C ARG A 46 17.84 1.53 10.67
N GLY A 47 18.90 1.25 9.91
CA GLY A 47 19.07 0.01 9.15
C GLY A 47 17.89 -0.27 8.22
N VAL A 48 17.38 -1.50 8.23
CA VAL A 48 16.25 -1.93 7.38
C VAL A 48 14.98 -1.13 7.64
N SER A 49 14.75 -0.68 8.88
CA SER A 49 13.57 0.12 9.22
C SER A 49 13.57 1.46 8.48
N ARG A 50 14.75 2.07 8.24
CA ARG A 50 14.83 3.30 7.45
C ARG A 50 14.42 3.06 6.01
N ILE A 51 14.88 1.96 5.43
CA ILE A 51 14.57 1.59 4.04
C ILE A 51 13.07 1.38 3.90
N THR A 52 12.47 0.54 4.76
CA THR A 52 11.04 0.24 4.70
C THR A 52 10.18 1.48 4.90
N GLN A 53 10.56 2.38 5.81
CA GLN A 53 9.82 3.62 6.05
C GLN A 53 9.95 4.64 4.92
N THR A 54 11.09 4.66 4.22
CA THR A 54 11.27 5.50 3.04
C THR A 54 10.41 5.00 1.88
N PHE A 55 10.33 3.67 1.67
CA PHE A 55 9.36 3.10 0.72
C PHE A 55 7.92 3.39 1.11
N ARG A 56 7.58 3.32 2.41
CA ARG A 56 6.25 3.63 2.91
C ARG A 56 5.84 5.07 2.66
N ASP A 57 6.77 6.00 2.85
CA ASP A 57 6.55 7.42 2.51
C ASP A 57 6.21 7.59 1.02
N ARG A 58 6.94 6.92 0.12
CA ARG A 58 6.65 6.93 -1.32
C ARG A 58 5.33 6.26 -1.67
N TYR A 59 5.00 5.17 -0.99
CA TYR A 59 3.73 4.48 -1.14
C TYR A 59 2.56 5.43 -0.85
N TYR A 60 2.61 6.21 0.23
CA TYR A 60 1.55 7.16 0.57
C TYR A 60 1.37 8.27 -0.48
N ASP A 61 2.45 8.75 -1.09
CA ASP A 61 2.36 9.69 -2.21
C ASP A 61 1.72 9.04 -3.46
N ILE A 62 2.03 7.77 -3.72
CA ILE A 62 1.37 7.00 -4.80
C ILE A 62 -0.12 6.85 -4.52
N VAL A 63 -0.53 6.51 -3.29
CA VAL A 63 -1.95 6.35 -2.94
C VAL A 63 -2.72 7.65 -3.16
N LYS A 64 -2.25 8.78 -2.61
CA LYS A 64 -2.88 10.09 -2.78
C LYS A 64 -3.10 10.41 -4.27
N ARG A 65 -2.07 10.21 -5.08
CA ARG A 65 -2.13 10.44 -6.53
C ARG A 65 -3.05 9.47 -7.24
N THR A 66 -3.02 8.18 -6.92
CA THR A 66 -3.93 7.18 -7.51
C THR A 66 -5.39 7.53 -7.25
N LEU A 67 -5.72 8.02 -6.05
CA LEU A 67 -7.09 8.41 -5.70
C LEU A 67 -7.60 9.60 -6.51
N VAL A 68 -6.73 10.55 -6.88
CA VAL A 68 -7.08 11.75 -7.63
C VAL A 68 -7.02 11.50 -9.14
N GLU A 69 -5.91 10.93 -9.61
CA GLU A 69 -5.60 10.80 -11.03
C GLU A 69 -6.27 9.57 -11.68
N LYS A 70 -6.76 8.61 -10.88
CA LYS A 70 -7.46 7.39 -11.34
C LYS A 70 -6.72 6.66 -12.46
N ARG A 71 -5.40 6.55 -12.31
CA ARG A 71 -4.49 5.90 -13.26
C ARG A 71 -3.29 5.28 -12.53
N GLN A 72 -2.51 4.48 -13.25
CA GLN A 72 -1.23 3.99 -12.75
C GLN A 72 -0.24 5.15 -12.59
N ILE A 73 0.24 5.38 -11.36
CA ILE A 73 1.24 6.42 -11.05
C ILE A 73 2.66 5.97 -11.40
N ILE A 74 2.94 4.69 -11.16
CA ILE A 74 4.11 3.96 -11.65
C ILE A 74 3.62 2.71 -12.41
N PRO A 75 4.42 2.13 -13.31
CA PRO A 75 4.02 0.93 -14.05
C PRO A 75 3.60 -0.20 -13.12
N CYS A 76 2.44 -0.80 -13.38
CA CYS A 76 2.02 -2.01 -12.70
C CYS A 76 2.67 -3.24 -13.32
N LEU A 77 3.35 -4.04 -12.49
CA LEU A 77 4.02 -5.29 -12.89
C LEU A 77 3.27 -6.53 -12.40
N ALA A 78 1.99 -6.39 -12.05
CA ALA A 78 1.11 -7.51 -11.77
C ALA A 78 1.09 -8.47 -12.98
N GLY A 79 1.26 -9.76 -12.74
CA GLY A 79 1.42 -10.74 -13.81
C GLY A 79 2.85 -10.88 -14.36
N VAL A 80 3.78 -10.03 -13.96
CA VAL A 80 5.20 -10.09 -14.35
C VAL A 80 6.09 -10.31 -13.13
N ALA A 81 6.03 -9.40 -12.16
CA ALA A 81 6.80 -9.45 -10.93
C ALA A 81 6.03 -10.10 -9.76
N SER A 82 4.71 -10.28 -9.90
CA SER A 82 3.86 -10.90 -8.89
C SER A 82 2.81 -11.81 -9.50
N ALA A 83 2.42 -12.82 -8.73
CA ALA A 83 1.33 -13.75 -9.01
C ALA A 83 0.58 -14.05 -7.71
N GLN A 84 -0.68 -14.43 -7.82
CA GLN A 84 -1.48 -14.93 -6.70
C GLN A 84 -2.16 -16.24 -7.11
N ILE A 85 -2.36 -17.11 -6.14
CA ILE A 85 -3.06 -18.38 -6.31
C ILE A 85 -4.19 -18.38 -5.29
N ALA A 86 -5.42 -18.43 -5.77
CA ALA A 86 -6.61 -18.50 -4.94
C ALA A 86 -6.78 -19.90 -4.32
N PRO A 87 -7.53 -20.06 -3.21
CA PRO A 87 -7.73 -21.35 -2.55
C PRO A 87 -8.34 -22.43 -3.46
N ASN A 88 -9.11 -22.03 -4.46
CA ASN A 88 -9.70 -22.91 -5.48
C ASN A 88 -8.71 -23.32 -6.59
N GLY A 89 -7.45 -22.89 -6.51
CA GLY A 89 -6.40 -23.19 -7.49
C GLY A 89 -6.34 -22.24 -8.68
N ASP A 90 -7.21 -21.23 -8.75
CA ASP A 90 -7.12 -20.21 -9.80
C ASP A 90 -5.85 -19.39 -9.63
N VAL A 91 -5.20 -19.12 -10.76
CA VAL A 91 -4.02 -18.28 -10.81
C VAL A 91 -4.44 -16.89 -11.27
N TRP A 92 -4.04 -15.85 -10.53
CA TRP A 92 -4.36 -14.45 -10.80
C TRP A 92 -3.09 -13.62 -10.98
N THR A 93 -3.18 -12.56 -11.79
CA THR A 93 -2.13 -11.55 -11.88
C THR A 93 -2.13 -10.60 -10.68
N CYS A 94 -3.31 -10.33 -10.11
CA CYS A 94 -3.52 -9.54 -8.90
C CYS A 94 -4.94 -9.73 -8.30
N CYS A 95 -5.09 -9.45 -7.01
CA CYS A 95 -6.35 -9.64 -6.27
C CYS A 95 -7.39 -8.56 -6.53
N ILE A 96 -6.97 -7.41 -7.06
CA ILE A 96 -7.88 -6.33 -7.43
C ILE A 96 -8.80 -6.78 -8.56
N ARG A 97 -8.23 -7.37 -9.61
CA ARG A 97 -8.99 -7.91 -10.74
C ARG A 97 -9.51 -9.32 -10.47
N ALA A 98 -8.71 -10.14 -9.77
CA ALA A 98 -9.01 -11.55 -9.47
C ALA A 98 -9.48 -12.36 -10.70
N GLU A 99 -8.99 -11.99 -11.88
CA GLU A 99 -9.30 -12.69 -13.13
C GLU A 99 -8.41 -13.93 -13.25
N SER A 100 -9.03 -15.11 -13.24
CA SER A 100 -8.32 -16.39 -13.43
C SER A 100 -7.65 -16.44 -14.79
N VAL A 101 -6.32 -16.59 -14.82
CA VAL A 101 -5.55 -16.85 -16.06
C VAL A 101 -5.42 -18.35 -16.36
N GLY A 102 -5.91 -19.20 -15.46
CA GLY A 102 -5.94 -20.65 -15.53
C GLY A 102 -6.04 -21.25 -14.11
N ASN A 103 -6.54 -22.49 -14.00
CA ASN A 103 -6.57 -23.21 -12.74
C ASN A 103 -5.46 -24.26 -12.70
N LEU A 104 -4.72 -24.33 -11.60
CA LEU A 104 -3.60 -25.29 -11.44
C LEU A 104 -4.03 -26.75 -11.66
N ARG A 105 -5.28 -27.11 -11.33
CA ARG A 105 -5.80 -28.47 -11.50
C ARG A 105 -5.89 -28.90 -12.96
N ASP A 106 -6.10 -27.95 -13.87
CA ASP A 106 -6.21 -28.22 -15.32
C ASP A 106 -4.85 -28.43 -15.98
N TYR A 107 -3.77 -28.09 -15.28
CA TYR A 107 -2.39 -28.14 -15.79
C TYR A 107 -1.51 -29.08 -14.97
N ASP A 108 -2.08 -30.08 -14.29
CA ASP A 108 -1.35 -31.02 -13.42
C ASP A 108 -0.48 -30.31 -12.37
N TYR A 109 -0.95 -29.17 -11.88
CA TYR A 109 -0.24 -28.28 -10.95
C TYR A 109 1.08 -27.69 -11.49
N ASP A 110 1.28 -27.69 -12.81
CA ASP A 110 2.37 -26.98 -13.47
C ASP A 110 2.04 -25.48 -13.57
N PHE A 111 2.59 -24.71 -12.64
CA PHE A 111 2.42 -23.26 -12.60
C PHE A 111 2.88 -22.60 -13.91
N ARG A 112 3.99 -23.05 -14.52
CA ARG A 112 4.54 -22.41 -15.71
C ARG A 112 3.59 -22.54 -16.89
N LYS A 113 2.97 -23.72 -17.06
CA LYS A 113 1.94 -23.94 -18.08
C LYS A 113 0.71 -23.08 -17.83
N THR A 114 0.27 -22.99 -16.57
CA THR A 114 -0.88 -22.15 -16.16
C THR A 114 -0.59 -20.65 -16.36
N TRP A 115 0.66 -20.21 -16.20
CA TRP A 115 1.07 -18.81 -16.26
C TRP A 115 1.42 -18.34 -17.68
N SER A 116 1.73 -19.25 -18.61
CA SER A 116 2.16 -18.92 -19.98
C SER A 116 1.04 -19.12 -21.01
N THR A 117 -0.21 -18.76 -20.65
CA THR A 117 -1.38 -18.89 -21.53
C THR A 117 -1.65 -17.60 -22.31
N ALA A 118 -2.38 -17.71 -23.43
CA ALA A 118 -2.82 -16.54 -24.20
C ALA A 118 -3.63 -15.55 -23.34
N LYS A 119 -4.45 -16.08 -22.43
CA LYS A 119 -5.23 -15.30 -21.46
C LYS A 119 -4.33 -14.56 -20.47
N ALA A 120 -3.29 -15.21 -19.95
CA ALA A 120 -2.32 -14.57 -19.07
C ALA A 120 -1.58 -13.42 -19.80
N ASP A 121 -1.21 -13.63 -21.06
CA ASP A 121 -0.54 -12.61 -21.87
C ASP A 121 -1.45 -11.43 -22.24
N GLU A 122 -2.72 -11.69 -22.52
CA GLU A 122 -3.73 -10.65 -22.72
C GLU A 122 -3.89 -9.80 -21.47
N LEU A 123 -3.99 -10.44 -20.30
CA LEU A 123 -4.15 -9.74 -19.03
C LEU A 123 -2.91 -8.88 -18.70
N ARG A 124 -1.70 -9.39 -18.97
CA ARG A 124 -0.46 -8.61 -18.84
C ARG A 124 -0.42 -7.41 -19.78
N ARG A 125 -0.88 -7.56 -21.04
CA ARG A 125 -0.95 -6.44 -22.01
C ARG A 125 -1.91 -5.37 -21.51
N SER A 126 -3.09 -5.76 -21.04
CA SER A 126 -4.10 -4.87 -20.45
C SER A 126 -3.53 -4.10 -19.25
N ILE A 127 -2.87 -4.79 -18.31
CA ILE A 127 -2.22 -4.17 -17.15
C ILE A 127 -1.14 -3.18 -17.58
N LYS A 128 -0.26 -3.57 -18.51
CA LYS A 128 0.81 -2.72 -19.04
C LYS A 128 0.26 -1.48 -19.77
N ALA A 129 -0.91 -1.60 -20.41
CA ALA A 129 -1.58 -0.51 -21.11
C ALA A 129 -2.25 0.51 -20.17
N GLY A 130 -2.30 0.26 -18.86
CA GLY A 130 -2.90 1.20 -17.91
C GLY A 130 -4.41 1.08 -17.77
N GLU A 131 -5.02 -0.01 -18.25
CA GLU A 131 -6.48 -0.22 -18.24
C GLU A 131 -7.07 -0.47 -16.85
N CYS A 132 -6.21 -0.56 -15.83
CA CYS A 132 -6.60 -0.62 -14.42
C CYS A 132 -5.70 0.27 -13.57
N TYR A 133 -6.20 0.67 -12.40
CA TYR A 133 -5.43 1.36 -11.36
C TYR A 133 -5.87 0.83 -9.98
N CYS A 134 -4.97 0.86 -9.00
CA CYS A 134 -5.29 0.53 -7.61
C CYS A 134 -4.25 1.15 -6.67
N PRO A 135 -4.62 1.48 -5.43
CA PRO A 135 -3.67 1.92 -4.43
C PRO A 135 -3.01 0.75 -3.67
N LEU A 136 -3.20 -0.51 -4.10
CA LEU A 136 -2.84 -1.69 -3.31
C LEU A 136 -1.38 -1.68 -2.86
N ALA A 137 -1.17 -1.77 -1.54
CA ALA A 137 0.16 -1.75 -0.93
C ALA A 137 1.09 -2.84 -1.49
N ASN A 138 0.66 -4.10 -1.45
CA ASN A 138 1.48 -5.23 -1.89
C ASN A 138 1.95 -5.10 -3.35
N ALA A 139 1.03 -4.73 -4.26
CA ALA A 139 1.40 -4.48 -5.65
C ALA A 139 2.33 -3.25 -5.77
N SER A 140 2.03 -2.17 -5.06
CA SER A 140 2.80 -0.94 -5.10
C SER A 140 4.25 -1.14 -4.62
N TYR A 141 4.49 -1.89 -3.55
CA TYR A 141 5.84 -2.16 -3.06
C TYR A 141 6.65 -2.99 -4.07
N THR A 142 6.07 -4.06 -4.64
CA THR A 142 6.73 -4.83 -5.70
C THR A 142 7.04 -3.96 -6.92
N ASN A 143 6.08 -3.13 -7.34
CA ASN A 143 6.29 -2.20 -8.46
C ASN A 143 7.39 -1.20 -8.17
N MET A 144 7.44 -0.62 -6.96
CA MET A 144 8.48 0.34 -6.56
C MET A 144 9.88 -0.29 -6.54
N LEU A 145 10.01 -1.54 -6.09
CA LEU A 145 11.29 -2.26 -6.10
C LEU A 145 11.82 -2.49 -7.52
N CYS A 146 10.94 -2.67 -8.49
CA CYS A 146 11.28 -2.84 -9.90
C CYS A 146 11.30 -1.51 -10.68
N HIS A 147 10.88 -0.40 -10.07
CA HIS A 147 10.82 0.91 -10.71
C HIS A 147 12.09 1.70 -10.39
N MET A 148 13.04 1.67 -11.33
CA MET A 148 14.36 2.29 -11.17
C MET A 148 14.34 3.74 -10.64
N PRO A 149 13.47 4.66 -11.13
CA PRO A 149 13.40 6.01 -10.58
C PRO A 149 13.01 6.06 -9.09
N THR A 150 12.08 5.19 -8.66
CA THR A 150 11.72 5.11 -7.24
C THR A 150 12.85 4.51 -6.43
N LEU A 151 13.45 3.43 -6.92
CA LEU A 151 14.54 2.74 -6.23
C LEU A 151 15.75 3.65 -6.00
N THR A 152 16.15 4.43 -7.02
CA THR A 152 17.25 5.38 -6.89
C THR A 152 16.90 6.55 -5.98
N SER A 153 15.66 7.07 -6.03
CA SER A 153 15.19 8.11 -5.10
C SER A 153 15.23 7.65 -3.65
N VAL A 154 14.73 6.45 -3.36
CA VAL A 154 14.78 5.85 -2.02
C VAL A 154 16.24 5.62 -1.60
N GLY A 155 17.07 5.04 -2.48
CA GLY A 155 18.48 4.81 -2.20
C GLY A 155 19.25 6.09 -1.87
N ALA A 156 19.02 7.17 -2.63
CA ALA A 156 19.62 8.47 -2.37
C ALA A 156 19.18 9.05 -1.02
N GLU A 157 17.89 9.02 -0.69
CA GLU A 157 17.38 9.53 0.59
C GLU A 157 17.95 8.74 1.78
N VAL A 158 17.96 7.41 1.68
CA VAL A 158 18.56 6.54 2.71
C VAL A 158 20.05 6.83 2.86
N GLY A 159 20.78 7.02 1.75
CA GLY A 159 22.20 7.35 1.73
C GLY A 159 22.50 8.67 2.42
N VAL A 160 21.74 9.73 2.11
CA VAL A 160 21.87 11.05 2.75
C VAL A 160 21.63 10.96 4.26
N LYS A 161 20.54 10.32 4.69
CA LYS A 161 20.23 10.17 6.12
C LYS A 161 21.29 9.37 6.86
N THR A 162 21.83 8.32 6.23
CA THR A 162 22.86 7.47 6.83
C THR A 162 24.19 8.21 6.94
N ALA A 163 24.57 9.00 5.93
CA ALA A 163 25.76 9.86 6.01
C ALA A 163 25.61 10.94 7.08
N ALA A 164 24.44 11.58 7.18
CA ALA A 164 24.15 12.56 8.23
C ALA A 164 24.25 11.94 9.63
N GLU A 165 23.78 10.71 9.83
CA GLU A 165 23.96 9.99 11.09
C GLU A 165 25.41 9.66 11.42
N VAL A 166 26.23 9.29 10.43
CA VAL A 166 27.66 9.05 10.65
C VAL A 166 28.36 10.35 11.08
N LEU A 167 28.03 11.46 10.43
CA LEU A 167 28.59 12.78 10.74
C LEU A 167 28.13 13.29 12.12
N THR A 168 26.85 13.14 12.45
CA THR A 168 26.28 13.55 13.75
C THR A 168 26.57 12.55 14.87
N GLY A 169 26.84 11.28 14.55
CA GLY A 169 27.29 10.25 15.49
C GLY A 169 28.68 10.51 16.07
N MET A 170 29.45 11.42 15.47
CA MET A 170 30.67 11.98 16.07
C MET A 170 30.38 13.05 17.15
N THR A 171 29.12 13.45 17.32
CA THR A 171 28.63 14.40 18.33
C THR A 171 27.36 13.83 18.98
N GLY A 172 27.53 12.94 19.96
CA GLY A 172 26.44 12.10 20.47
C GLY A 172 25.19 12.83 20.99
N SER A 173 24.04 12.19 20.79
CA SER A 173 22.94 12.10 21.77
C SER A 173 21.93 11.03 21.31
N HIS A 174 21.57 10.10 22.19
CA HIS A 174 20.59 9.05 21.91
C HIS A 174 19.16 9.60 22.08
N GLY A 175 18.54 10.02 20.97
CA GLY A 175 17.10 10.27 20.92
C GLY A 175 16.33 8.96 21.10
N LYS A 176 15.58 8.85 22.20
CA LYS A 176 14.68 7.70 22.42
C LYS A 176 13.56 7.77 21.39
N SER A 177 13.43 6.69 20.60
CA SER A 177 12.27 6.43 19.73
C SER A 177 10.98 6.74 20.51
N ALA A 178 10.27 7.79 20.07
CA ALA A 178 8.97 8.10 20.61
C ALA A 178 8.07 6.90 20.36
N ARG A 179 7.54 6.28 21.43
CA ARG A 179 6.51 5.25 21.29
C ARG A 179 5.38 5.87 20.47
N LEU A 180 5.07 5.28 19.32
CA LEU A 180 3.83 5.55 18.60
C LEU A 180 2.72 5.48 19.64
N ARG A 181 2.03 6.61 19.85
CA ARG A 181 0.87 6.64 20.72
C ARG A 181 -0.13 5.65 20.13
N SER A 182 -0.75 4.85 20.99
CA SER A 182 -1.87 3.99 20.60
C SER A 182 -2.94 4.88 19.98
N LEU A 183 -3.00 4.90 18.64
CA LEU A 183 -4.14 5.48 17.94
C LEU A 183 -5.34 4.62 18.33
N PRO A 184 -6.40 5.19 18.93
CA PRO A 184 -7.61 4.42 19.15
C PRO A 184 -8.09 3.94 17.79
N VAL A 185 -8.33 2.63 17.67
CA VAL A 185 -8.99 2.05 16.51
C VAL A 185 -10.42 2.57 16.54
N ILE A 186 -10.70 3.62 15.76
CA ILE A 186 -12.06 4.10 15.55
C ILE A 186 -12.62 3.21 14.46
N ASN A 187 -13.47 2.24 14.84
CA ASN A 187 -14.19 1.45 13.87
C ASN A 187 -15.42 2.24 13.39
N ALA A 188 -15.97 1.95 12.21
CA ALA A 188 -17.14 2.67 11.67
C ALA A 188 -18.37 2.63 12.63
N SER A 189 -18.44 1.62 13.48
CA SER A 189 -19.41 1.51 14.57
C SER A 189 -19.21 2.54 15.69
N ASP A 190 -17.98 2.97 15.93
CA ASP A 190 -17.66 4.02 16.91
C ASP A 190 -18.03 5.42 16.38
N GLU A 191 -17.92 5.67 15.08
CA GLU A 191 -18.38 6.93 14.47
C GLU A 191 -19.90 7.11 14.63
N ALA A 192 -20.68 6.04 14.42
CA ALA A 192 -22.14 6.06 14.63
C ALA A 192 -22.51 6.29 16.11
N ARG A 193 -21.77 5.69 17.05
CA ARG A 193 -21.98 5.90 18.48
C ARG A 193 -21.60 7.33 18.91
N MET A 194 -20.47 7.85 18.45
CA MET A 194 -20.01 9.20 18.78
C MET A 194 -20.92 10.28 18.19
N ALA A 195 -21.44 10.07 16.97
CA ALA A 195 -22.46 10.95 16.39
C ALA A 195 -23.76 10.94 17.23
N HIS A 196 -24.22 9.77 17.66
CA HIS A 196 -25.40 9.64 18.52
C HIS A 196 -25.20 10.27 19.91
N GLU A 197 -24.00 10.17 20.49
CA GLU A 197 -23.66 10.77 21.78
C GLU A 197 -23.55 12.31 21.71
N GLN A 198 -23.02 12.86 20.60
CA GLN A 198 -22.99 14.29 20.35
C GLN A 198 -24.40 14.88 20.13
N GLU A 199 -25.28 14.14 19.46
CA GLU A 199 -26.67 14.54 19.25
C GLU A 199 -27.47 14.54 20.57
N LYS A 200 -27.24 13.56 21.45
CA LYS A 200 -27.80 13.53 22.81
C LYS A 200 -27.24 14.63 23.72
N ALA A 201 -25.97 14.97 23.59
CA ALA A 201 -25.34 16.06 24.36
C ALA A 201 -25.80 17.46 23.90
N GLY A 202 -26.13 17.61 22.61
CA GLY A 202 -26.70 18.84 22.04
C GLY A 202 -28.19 19.04 22.37
N ALA A 203 -28.95 17.96 22.57
CA ALA A 203 -30.38 18.01 22.92
C ALA A 203 -30.67 18.26 24.41
N SER A 204 -29.64 18.36 25.26
CA SER A 204 -29.77 18.62 26.70
C SER A 204 -29.37 20.05 27.11
N ARG A 205 -29.34 20.99 26.16
CA ARG A 205 -29.21 22.44 26.40
C ARG A 205 -30.46 23.19 25.98
#